data_AF-A0A352DPT9-F1
#
_entry.id   AF-A0A352DPT9-F1
#
_cell.length_a   1.000
_cell.length_b   1.000
_cell.length_c   1.000
_cell.angle_alpha   90.00
_cell.angle_beta   90.00
_cell.angle_gamma   90.00
#
_symmetry.space_group_name_H-M   'P 1'
#
loop_
_entity.id
_entity.type
_entity.pdbx_description
1 polymer ?
#
loop_
_entity_poly.entity_id
_entity_poly.type
_entity_poly.pdbx_seq_one_letter_code
_entity_poly.pdbx_strand_id
1 'polypeptide(L)'
;MDTASAIGSFLLDFFAGNYLTLIILAGLAMVMAANKAEKIEGTDLICIVTGLLMILVSLLGFEEWVISEQRDISLLYFKNALEYWLYGFIMFIEYLLMTQNKLKPVLLIPLVIDIIVTSTAFFGNRMVFWYSDDYQMHTGPLEAVPYLTAGIYIIMLLYGSKKFFSKGDQPRGSIIVYIAASVVIACLFEFLDIRENLMDEIASIDTLVYYLYLSAIHHREVSQKLRDQEMMIEKSRAQLMQSQLQLMQSQIQPHFIFNSLMAIQAQCILNPDKVYNSIGDFAGYLRANLDAMSDTRLIPFSQELENIQSYLNLEKINYGDRLQVEYDIDVDDFMLPALTVQPLVENAVRHGIGPHEKGGLIVLATRDDGDSIIVIVTDDGSGASSMTQQQNKRRGIGLANVRNRLAITKIGSVDIIQLDSGTSAVIHIKKNIEGSEDDDNIIS
;
A
#
# COMPACT_ATOMS: atom_id res chain seq x y z
N MET A 1 -67.47 -15.29 -6.17
CA MET A 1 -66.14 -15.40 -6.80
C MET A 1 -65.22 -15.98 -5.75
N ASP A 2 -64.47 -17.04 -6.08
CA ASP A 2 -63.52 -17.64 -5.15
C ASP A 2 -62.51 -16.59 -4.70
N THR A 3 -62.35 -16.43 -3.40
CA THR A 3 -61.41 -15.47 -2.78
C THR A 3 -59.98 -15.64 -3.30
N ALA A 4 -59.59 -16.85 -3.69
CA ALA A 4 -58.31 -17.13 -4.34
C ALA A 4 -58.16 -16.51 -5.74
N SER A 5 -59.25 -16.43 -6.52
CA SER A 5 -59.25 -15.81 -7.85
C SER A 5 -59.21 -14.28 -7.78
N ALA A 6 -59.81 -13.69 -6.75
CA ALA A 6 -59.80 -12.24 -6.52
C ALA A 6 -58.41 -11.75 -6.08
N ILE A 7 -57.76 -12.46 -5.15
CA ILE A 7 -56.39 -12.16 -4.71
C ILE A 7 -55.39 -12.31 -5.88
N GLY A 8 -55.57 -13.33 -6.72
CA GLY A 8 -54.71 -13.54 -7.89
C GLY A 8 -54.78 -12.42 -8.92
N SER A 9 -55.97 -11.89 -9.22
CA SER A 9 -56.15 -10.75 -10.13
C SER A 9 -55.54 -9.48 -9.55
N PHE A 10 -55.83 -9.18 -8.29
CA PHE A 10 -55.30 -8.02 -7.57
C PHE A 10 -53.76 -7.98 -7.57
N LEU A 11 -53.11 -9.09 -7.24
CA LEU A 11 -51.64 -9.16 -7.26
C LEU A 11 -51.09 -8.89 -8.67
N LEU A 12 -51.77 -9.39 -9.71
CA LEU A 12 -51.34 -9.24 -11.09
C LEU A 12 -51.42 -7.78 -11.55
N ASP A 13 -52.51 -7.08 -11.20
CA ASP A 13 -52.69 -5.66 -11.50
C ASP A 13 -51.68 -4.79 -10.73
N PHE A 14 -51.48 -5.08 -9.44
CA PHE A 14 -50.46 -4.41 -8.61
C PHE A 14 -49.05 -4.54 -9.21
N PHE A 15 -48.64 -5.77 -9.53
CA PHE A 15 -47.32 -6.00 -10.14
C PHE A 15 -47.22 -5.37 -11.53
N ALA A 16 -48.28 -5.43 -12.35
CA ALA A 16 -48.29 -4.82 -13.67
C ALA A 16 -48.21 -3.28 -13.61
N GLY A 17 -48.81 -2.65 -12.61
CA GLY A 17 -48.74 -1.20 -12.40
C GLY A 17 -47.38 -0.73 -11.86
N ASN A 18 -46.72 -1.54 -11.04
CA ASN A 18 -45.54 -1.13 -10.26
C ASN A 18 -44.24 -1.88 -10.61
N TYR A 19 -44.23 -2.67 -11.69
CA TYR A 19 -43.10 -3.56 -12.02
C TYR A 19 -41.77 -2.80 -12.14
N LEU A 20 -41.77 -1.59 -12.72
CA LEU A 20 -40.55 -0.83 -12.97
C LEU A 20 -39.88 -0.43 -11.66
N THR A 21 -40.64 0.15 -10.74
CA THR A 21 -40.19 0.54 -9.40
C THR A 21 -39.68 -0.67 -8.63
N LEU A 22 -40.43 -1.79 -8.65
CA LEU A 22 -40.04 -3.02 -7.96
C LEU A 22 -38.75 -3.62 -8.51
N ILE A 23 -38.56 -3.63 -9.84
CA ILE A 23 -37.31 -4.11 -10.47
C ILE A 23 -36.13 -3.23 -10.09
N ILE A 24 -36.31 -1.90 -10.07
CA ILE A 24 -35.25 -0.95 -9.68
C ILE A 24 -34.85 -1.19 -8.22
N LEU A 25 -35.81 -1.26 -7.29
CA LEU A 25 -35.54 -1.46 -5.87
C LEU A 25 -34.90 -2.83 -5.60
N ALA A 26 -35.36 -3.89 -6.27
CA ALA A 26 -34.74 -5.21 -6.17
C ALA A 26 -33.31 -5.22 -6.72
N GLY A 27 -33.08 -4.57 -7.86
CA GLY A 27 -31.74 -4.39 -8.44
C GLY A 27 -30.81 -3.64 -7.49
N LEU A 28 -31.29 -2.55 -6.92
CA LEU A 28 -30.55 -1.71 -5.98
C LEU A 28 -30.18 -2.50 -4.71
N ALA A 29 -31.11 -3.28 -4.16
CA ALA A 29 -30.83 -4.20 -3.04
C ALA A 29 -29.76 -5.25 -3.40
N MET A 30 -29.82 -5.84 -4.59
CA MET A 30 -28.80 -6.80 -5.05
C MET A 30 -27.41 -6.16 -5.18
N VAL A 31 -27.32 -4.97 -5.79
CA VAL A 31 -26.03 -4.29 -5.97
C VAL A 31 -25.44 -3.86 -4.61
N MET A 32 -26.26 -3.38 -3.68
CA MET A 32 -25.80 -3.07 -2.32
C MET A 32 -25.30 -4.31 -1.58
N ALA A 33 -25.99 -5.46 -1.73
CA ALA A 33 -25.55 -6.72 -1.15
C ALA A 33 -24.21 -7.19 -1.74
N ALA A 34 -24.03 -7.07 -3.06
CA ALA A 34 -22.79 -7.40 -3.74
C ALA A 34 -21.61 -6.52 -3.28
N ASN A 35 -21.86 -5.23 -3.04
CA ASN A 35 -20.84 -4.27 -2.63
C ASN A 35 -20.67 -4.14 -1.11
N LYS A 36 -21.29 -5.03 -0.32
CA LYS A 36 -21.24 -4.96 1.15
C LYS A 36 -19.81 -4.95 1.71
N ALA A 37 -18.87 -5.59 1.03
CA ALA A 37 -17.46 -5.63 1.43
C ALA A 37 -16.71 -4.29 1.20
N GLU A 38 -17.13 -3.50 0.22
CA GLU A 38 -16.46 -2.25 -0.19
C GLU A 38 -16.67 -1.10 0.82
N LYS A 39 -17.66 -1.22 1.71
CA LYS A 39 -17.98 -0.20 2.74
C LYS A 39 -18.11 1.21 2.16
N ILE A 40 -18.83 1.34 1.04
CA ILE A 40 -19.09 2.62 0.39
C ILE A 40 -19.89 3.51 1.37
N GLU A 41 -19.36 4.70 1.66
CA GLU A 41 -20.01 5.66 2.56
C GLU A 41 -21.39 6.08 2.02
N GLY A 42 -22.42 6.05 2.87
CA GLY A 42 -23.80 6.37 2.50
C GLY A 42 -24.66 5.17 2.11
N THR A 43 -24.08 3.97 1.94
CA THR A 43 -24.83 2.75 1.59
C THR A 43 -25.92 2.41 2.62
N ASP A 44 -25.67 2.60 3.92
CA ASP A 44 -26.66 2.35 4.97
C ASP A 44 -27.90 3.25 4.85
N LEU A 45 -27.70 4.53 4.49
CA LEU A 45 -28.81 5.47 4.24
C LEU A 45 -29.58 5.09 2.98
N ILE A 46 -28.88 4.63 1.94
CA ILE A 46 -29.51 4.15 0.71
C ILE A 46 -30.33 2.88 0.97
N CYS A 47 -29.84 1.95 1.79
CA CYS A 47 -30.60 0.79 2.25
C CYS A 47 -31.89 1.22 2.95
N ILE A 48 -31.82 2.24 3.82
CA ILE A 48 -33.00 2.78 4.49
C ILE A 48 -33.98 3.37 3.48
N VAL A 49 -33.53 4.24 2.57
CA VAL A 49 -34.40 4.84 1.53
C VAL A 49 -35.05 3.76 0.67
N THR A 50 -34.28 2.77 0.23
CA THR A 50 -34.78 1.64 -0.57
C THR A 50 -35.87 0.86 0.19
N GLY A 51 -35.67 0.62 1.49
CA GLY A 51 -36.68 -0.02 2.34
C GLY A 51 -37.95 0.83 2.51
N LEU A 52 -37.81 2.15 2.66
CA LEU A 52 -38.95 3.07 2.76
C LEU A 52 -39.73 3.15 1.43
N LEU A 53 -39.03 3.19 0.30
CA LEU A 53 -39.65 3.14 -1.02
C LEU A 53 -40.39 1.81 -1.25
N MET A 54 -39.84 0.68 -0.79
CA MET A 54 -40.57 -0.60 -0.83
C MET A 54 -41.86 -0.56 0.01
N ILE A 55 -41.84 0.12 1.16
CA ILE A 55 -43.05 0.31 1.98
C ILE A 55 -44.05 1.19 1.24
N LEU A 56 -43.62 2.32 0.65
CA LEU A 56 -44.49 3.22 -0.12
C LEU A 56 -45.19 2.49 -1.28
N VAL A 57 -44.44 1.77 -2.11
CA VAL A 57 -45.01 1.00 -3.22
C VAL A 57 -45.99 -0.06 -2.70
N SER A 58 -45.73 -0.67 -1.54
CA SER A 58 -46.66 -1.63 -0.93
C SER A 58 -47.97 -1.00 -0.44
N LEU A 59 -47.97 0.30 -0.10
CA LEU A 59 -49.19 1.02 0.30
C LEU A 59 -50.17 1.24 -0.85
N LEU A 60 -49.68 1.30 -2.10
CA LEU A 60 -50.55 1.38 -3.29
C LEU A 60 -51.43 0.13 -3.41
N GLY A 61 -50.84 -1.06 -3.26
CA GLY A 61 -51.59 -2.31 -3.23
C GLY A 61 -52.53 -2.40 -2.02
N PHE A 62 -52.11 -1.86 -0.88
CA PHE A 62 -52.97 -1.82 0.31
C PHE A 62 -54.23 -0.99 0.09
N GLU A 63 -54.14 0.15 -0.61
CA GLU A 63 -55.29 1.00 -0.95
C GLU A 63 -56.29 0.27 -1.87
N GLU A 64 -55.81 -0.30 -2.98
CA GLU A 64 -56.64 -1.09 -3.89
C GLU A 64 -57.34 -2.25 -3.18
N TRP A 65 -56.65 -2.93 -2.26
CA TRP A 65 -57.21 -4.01 -1.46
C TRP A 65 -58.32 -3.52 -0.52
N VAL A 66 -58.13 -2.37 0.13
CA VAL A 66 -59.13 -1.77 1.02
C VAL A 66 -60.39 -1.36 0.25
N ILE A 67 -60.22 -0.74 -0.92
CA ILE A 67 -61.31 -0.28 -1.77
C ILE A 67 -62.09 -1.47 -2.37
N SER A 68 -61.39 -2.46 -2.93
CA SER A 68 -62.01 -3.62 -3.60
C SER A 68 -62.81 -4.51 -2.65
N GLU A 69 -62.34 -4.68 -1.41
CA GLU A 69 -63.01 -5.48 -0.37
C GLU A 69 -63.95 -4.64 0.53
N GLN A 70 -64.17 -3.36 0.21
CA GLN A 70 -65.01 -2.42 0.98
C GLN A 70 -64.71 -2.46 2.49
N ARG A 71 -63.43 -2.35 2.84
CA ARG A 71 -62.94 -2.40 4.23
C ARG A 71 -63.13 -1.05 4.93
N ASP A 72 -62.92 -1.02 6.25
CA ASP A 72 -63.05 0.19 7.05
C ASP A 72 -62.23 1.38 6.48
N ILE A 73 -62.90 2.50 6.21
CA ILE A 73 -62.32 3.73 5.63
C ILE A 73 -61.19 4.29 6.52
N SER A 74 -61.21 4.03 7.84
CA SER A 74 -60.12 4.44 8.74
C SER A 74 -58.74 3.90 8.31
N LEU A 75 -58.69 2.78 7.59
CA LEU A 75 -57.46 2.23 7.03
C LEU A 75 -56.88 3.13 5.92
N LEU A 76 -57.72 3.80 5.13
CA LEU A 76 -57.27 4.76 4.11
C LEU A 76 -56.73 6.04 4.74
N TYR A 77 -57.35 6.51 5.83
CA TYR A 77 -56.79 7.62 6.61
C TYR A 77 -55.40 7.30 7.15
N PHE A 78 -55.20 6.07 7.65
CA PHE A 78 -53.91 5.61 8.12
C PHE A 78 -52.88 5.52 6.98
N LYS A 79 -53.27 4.90 5.86
CA LYS A 79 -52.41 4.76 4.68
C LYS A 79 -51.92 6.13 4.18
N ASN A 80 -52.82 7.08 3.93
CA ASN A 80 -52.42 8.38 3.37
C ASN A 80 -51.61 9.24 4.35
N ALA A 81 -51.92 9.19 5.65
CA ALA A 81 -51.08 9.85 6.64
C ALA A 81 -49.67 9.25 6.66
N LEU A 82 -49.56 7.92 6.64
CA LEU A 82 -48.29 7.22 6.59
C LEU A 82 -47.52 7.55 5.31
N GLU A 83 -48.18 7.63 4.16
CA GLU A 83 -47.59 8.01 2.88
C GLU A 83 -46.96 9.40 2.94
N TYR A 84 -47.69 10.43 3.42
CA TYR A 84 -47.12 11.77 3.59
C TYR A 84 -45.90 11.78 4.53
N TRP A 85 -45.96 11.04 5.64
CA TRP A 85 -44.83 10.94 6.57
C TRP A 85 -43.60 10.30 5.92
N LEU A 86 -43.81 9.24 5.14
CA LEU A 86 -42.75 8.52 4.46
C LEU A 86 -42.09 9.38 3.37
N TYR A 87 -42.86 10.10 2.55
CA TYR A 87 -42.28 11.02 1.55
C TYR A 87 -41.43 12.11 2.21
N GLY A 88 -41.94 12.75 3.27
CA GLY A 88 -41.16 13.75 4.01
C GLY A 88 -39.87 13.18 4.60
N PHE A 89 -39.92 11.94 5.10
CA PHE A 89 -38.76 11.26 5.69
C PHE A 89 -37.73 10.82 4.64
N ILE A 90 -38.19 10.34 3.48
CA ILE A 90 -37.32 9.97 2.35
C ILE A 90 -36.58 11.20 1.83
N MET A 91 -37.29 12.30 1.55
CA MET A 91 -36.68 13.58 1.13
C MET A 91 -35.63 14.09 2.13
N PHE A 92 -35.91 13.91 3.43
CA PHE A 92 -34.97 14.26 4.48
C PHE A 92 -33.70 13.40 4.46
N ILE A 93 -33.85 12.08 4.32
CA ILE A 93 -32.70 11.17 4.25
C ILE A 93 -31.89 11.43 2.98
N GLU A 94 -32.56 11.60 1.84
CA GLU A 94 -31.94 11.97 0.57
C GLU A 94 -31.13 13.28 0.69
N TYR A 95 -31.68 14.29 1.35
CA TYR A 95 -30.95 15.52 1.66
C TYR A 95 -29.66 15.26 2.45
N LEU A 96 -29.73 14.46 3.52
CA LEU A 96 -28.55 14.13 4.34
C LEU A 96 -27.51 13.38 3.52
N LEU A 97 -27.96 12.44 2.72
CA LEU A 97 -27.17 11.55 1.88
C LEU A 97 -26.45 12.31 0.75
N MET A 98 -27.12 13.28 0.12
CA MET A 98 -26.56 14.12 -0.95
C MET A 98 -25.62 15.20 -0.43
N THR A 99 -25.92 15.79 0.73
CA THR A 99 -25.11 16.90 1.27
C THR A 99 -24.01 16.43 2.22
N GLN A 100 -24.04 15.17 2.65
CA GLN A 100 -23.20 14.60 3.71
C GLN A 100 -23.17 15.49 4.97
N ASN A 101 -24.25 16.22 5.23
CA ASN A 101 -24.35 17.11 6.37
C ASN A 101 -24.62 16.30 7.63
N LYS A 102 -24.05 16.76 8.75
CA LYS A 102 -24.44 16.25 10.07
C LYS A 102 -25.90 16.61 10.34
N LEU A 103 -26.61 15.67 10.98
CA LEU A 103 -27.97 15.87 11.46
C LEU A 103 -28.03 17.13 12.34
N LYS A 104 -28.84 18.12 11.94
CA LYS A 104 -29.12 19.32 12.74
C LYS A 104 -30.61 19.36 13.07
N PRO A 105 -31.01 19.62 14.34
CA PRO A 105 -32.42 19.64 14.74
C PRO A 105 -33.29 20.57 13.89
N VAL A 106 -32.72 21.69 13.43
CA VAL A 106 -33.43 22.67 12.57
C VAL A 106 -33.89 22.06 11.25
N LEU A 107 -33.17 21.07 10.71
CA LEU A 107 -33.54 20.42 9.45
C LEU A 107 -34.77 19.51 9.60
N LEU A 108 -35.13 19.11 10.82
CA LEU A 108 -36.32 18.28 11.08
C LEU A 108 -37.60 19.10 11.19
N ILE A 109 -37.52 20.44 11.31
CA ILE A 109 -38.68 21.30 11.54
C ILE A 109 -39.75 21.11 10.44
N PRO A 110 -39.43 21.14 9.13
CA PRO A 110 -40.43 20.92 8.08
C PRO A 110 -41.12 19.56 8.22
N LEU A 111 -40.35 18.50 8.49
CA LEU A 111 -40.86 17.14 8.68
C LEU A 111 -41.82 17.05 9.88
N VAL A 112 -41.47 17.66 11.01
CA VAL A 112 -42.31 17.62 12.21
C VAL A 112 -43.62 18.36 11.98
N ILE A 113 -43.58 19.51 11.30
CA ILE A 113 -44.79 20.26 10.94
C ILE A 113 -45.69 19.40 10.04
N ASP A 114 -45.10 18.76 9.03
CA ASP A 114 -45.82 17.90 8.09
C ASP A 114 -46.52 16.73 8.80
N ILE A 115 -45.79 16.03 9.67
CA ILE A 115 -46.35 14.93 10.48
C ILE A 115 -47.50 15.43 11.36
N ILE A 116 -47.35 16.56 12.05
CA ILE A 116 -48.40 17.10 12.91
C ILE A 116 -49.65 17.44 12.11
N VAL A 117 -49.49 18.13 10.98
CA VAL A 117 -50.61 18.61 10.16
C VAL A 117 -51.36 17.44 9.54
N THR A 118 -50.67 16.48 8.93
CA THR A 118 -51.27 15.28 8.32
C THR A 118 -51.91 14.37 9.36
N SER A 119 -51.36 14.29 10.58
CA SER A 119 -51.96 13.53 11.69
C SER A 119 -53.33 14.07 12.13
N THR A 120 -53.67 15.32 11.82
CA THR A 120 -54.98 15.87 12.19
C THR A 120 -56.15 15.15 11.52
N ALA A 121 -55.90 14.49 10.37
CA ALA A 121 -56.91 13.73 9.64
C ALA A 121 -57.47 12.56 10.46
N PHE A 122 -56.67 11.95 11.34
CA PHE A 122 -57.13 10.87 12.24
C PHE A 122 -58.20 11.31 13.24
N PHE A 123 -58.23 12.60 13.58
CA PHE A 123 -59.17 13.16 14.54
C PHE A 123 -60.45 13.67 13.87
N GLY A 124 -60.71 13.25 12.63
CA GLY A 124 -61.90 13.63 11.85
C GLY A 124 -61.85 15.08 11.36
N ASN A 125 -60.68 15.72 11.41
CA ASN A 125 -60.52 17.09 10.97
C ASN A 125 -60.26 17.15 9.46
N ARG A 126 -61.08 17.91 8.72
CA ARG A 126 -61.02 18.04 7.25
C ARG A 126 -60.00 19.08 6.78
N MET A 127 -58.89 19.22 7.50
CA MET A 127 -57.88 20.25 7.24
C MET A 127 -56.96 19.90 6.06
N VAL A 128 -56.51 18.65 5.96
CA VAL A 128 -55.55 18.21 4.94
C VAL A 128 -56.24 17.36 3.89
N PHE A 129 -56.93 16.30 4.32
CA PHE A 129 -57.72 15.44 3.46
C PHE A 129 -58.85 14.77 4.26
N TRP A 130 -59.87 14.28 3.55
CA TRP A 130 -60.90 13.40 4.11
C TRP A 130 -61.45 12.46 3.03
N TYR A 131 -62.11 11.40 3.45
CA TYR A 131 -62.78 10.44 2.58
C TYR A 131 -64.30 10.55 2.69
N SER A 132 -64.99 10.41 1.57
CA SER A 132 -66.44 10.20 1.49
C SER A 132 -66.80 8.71 1.58
N ASP A 133 -68.10 8.42 1.77
CA ASP A 133 -68.60 7.05 1.95
C ASP A 133 -68.42 6.15 0.71
N ASP A 134 -68.14 6.75 -0.46
CA ASP A 134 -67.79 6.10 -1.73
C ASP A 134 -66.27 5.95 -1.95
N TYR A 135 -65.47 6.07 -0.87
CA TYR A 135 -64.01 5.91 -0.87
C TYR A 135 -63.27 6.96 -1.71
N GLN A 136 -63.93 8.04 -2.12
CA GLN A 136 -63.27 9.15 -2.82
C GLN A 136 -62.52 10.04 -1.84
N MET A 137 -61.27 10.35 -2.17
CA MET A 137 -60.46 11.29 -1.41
C MET A 137 -60.81 12.72 -1.79
N HIS A 138 -60.93 13.57 -0.79
CA HIS A 138 -61.09 15.01 -0.93
C HIS A 138 -60.00 15.72 -0.15
N THR A 139 -59.63 16.91 -0.62
CA THR A 139 -58.53 17.69 -0.05
C THR A 139 -59.02 18.94 0.67
N GLY A 140 -58.32 19.30 1.74
CA GLY A 140 -58.66 20.42 2.62
C GLY A 140 -57.81 21.67 2.39
N PRO A 141 -58.07 22.75 3.16
CA PRO A 141 -57.36 24.02 3.01
C PRO A 141 -55.83 23.95 3.22
N LEU A 142 -55.33 22.90 3.88
CA LEU A 142 -53.92 22.66 4.15
C LEU A 142 -53.33 21.52 3.30
N GLU A 143 -53.94 21.16 2.16
CA GLU A 143 -53.40 20.14 1.24
C GLU A 143 -51.98 20.45 0.76
N ALA A 144 -51.61 21.74 0.72
CA ALA A 144 -50.33 22.20 0.21
C ALA A 144 -49.15 21.92 1.17
N VAL A 145 -49.42 21.58 2.44
CA VAL A 145 -48.36 21.47 3.47
C VAL A 145 -47.32 20.38 3.17
N PRO A 146 -47.70 19.14 2.79
CA PRO A 146 -46.73 18.13 2.37
C PRO A 146 -45.85 18.57 1.19
N TYR A 147 -46.45 19.21 0.18
CA TYR A 147 -45.73 19.74 -0.98
C TYR A 147 -44.77 20.88 -0.62
N LEU A 148 -45.15 21.75 0.34
CA LEU A 148 -44.26 22.79 0.86
C LEU A 148 -43.05 22.21 1.57
N THR A 149 -43.23 21.13 2.33
CA THR A 149 -42.15 20.41 3.00
C THR A 149 -41.15 19.84 1.99
N ALA A 150 -41.63 19.19 0.93
CA ALA A 150 -40.80 18.72 -0.17
C ALA A 150 -40.06 19.89 -0.86
N GLY A 151 -40.76 20.99 -1.14
CA GLY A 151 -40.17 22.19 -1.73
C GLY A 151 -39.04 22.80 -0.89
N ILE A 152 -39.18 22.81 0.45
CA ILE A 152 -38.13 23.26 1.35
C ILE A 152 -36.87 22.39 1.20
N TYR A 153 -37.00 21.06 1.19
CA TYR A 153 -35.84 20.18 1.02
C TYR A 153 -35.18 20.31 -0.36
N ILE A 154 -35.97 20.49 -1.42
CA ILE A 154 -35.45 20.75 -2.78
C ILE A 154 -34.64 22.05 -2.81
N ILE A 155 -35.14 23.13 -2.20
CA ILE A 155 -34.41 24.40 -2.11
C ILE A 155 -33.10 24.23 -1.33
N MET A 156 -33.14 23.47 -0.22
CA MET A 156 -31.95 23.16 0.57
C MET A 156 -30.92 22.33 -0.22
N LEU A 157 -31.38 21.36 -1.03
CA LEU A 157 -30.53 20.58 -1.94
C LEU A 157 -29.84 21.46 -2.97
N LEU A 158 -30.60 22.34 -3.65
CA LEU A 158 -30.06 23.28 -4.64
C LEU A 158 -29.04 24.25 -4.02
N TYR A 159 -29.29 24.73 -2.81
CA TYR A 159 -28.31 25.53 -2.06
C TYR A 159 -27.04 24.72 -1.75
N GLY A 160 -27.20 23.45 -1.35
CA GLY A 160 -26.09 22.50 -1.15
C GLY A 160 -25.27 22.30 -2.43
N SER A 161 -25.93 22.10 -3.57
CA SER A 161 -25.28 21.94 -4.88
C SER A 161 -24.40 23.14 -5.24
N LYS A 162 -24.89 24.37 -5.05
CA LYS A 162 -24.10 25.60 -5.26
C LYS A 162 -22.79 25.60 -4.46
N LYS A 163 -22.82 25.08 -3.22
CA LYS A 163 -21.63 24.96 -2.37
C LYS A 163 -20.63 23.94 -2.91
N PHE A 164 -21.09 22.84 -3.51
CA PHE A 164 -20.21 21.84 -4.15
C PHE A 164 -19.54 22.41 -5.42
N PHE A 165 -20.29 23.11 -6.27
CA PHE A 165 -19.71 23.82 -7.41
C PHE A 165 -18.63 24.81 -6.99
N SER A 166 -18.86 25.58 -5.91
CA SER A 166 -17.87 26.52 -5.38
C SER A 166 -16.61 25.85 -4.82
N LYS A 167 -16.68 24.57 -4.43
CA LYS A 167 -15.54 23.79 -3.92
C LYS A 167 -14.79 23.02 -5.01
N GLY A 168 -15.22 23.11 -6.27
CA GLY A 168 -14.63 22.38 -7.39
C GLY A 168 -15.16 20.95 -7.57
N ASP A 169 -16.13 20.52 -6.78
CA ASP A 169 -16.78 19.21 -6.91
C ASP A 169 -17.99 19.28 -7.85
N GLN A 170 -17.69 19.54 -9.13
CA GLN A 170 -18.71 19.69 -10.17
C GLN A 170 -19.60 18.44 -10.33
N PRO A 171 -19.07 17.20 -10.30
CA PRO A 171 -19.90 16.00 -10.44
C PRO A 171 -20.97 15.87 -9.35
N ARG A 172 -20.62 16.11 -8.07
CA ARG A 172 -21.60 16.07 -6.96
C ARG A 172 -22.68 17.13 -7.16
N GLY A 173 -22.26 18.35 -7.50
CA GLY A 173 -23.18 19.47 -7.75
C GLY A 173 -24.20 19.15 -8.85
N SER A 174 -23.75 18.61 -9.98
CA SER A 174 -24.60 18.30 -11.14
C SER A 174 -25.63 17.20 -10.84
N ILE A 175 -25.27 16.17 -10.07
CA ILE A 175 -26.21 15.09 -9.73
C ILE A 175 -27.30 15.60 -8.79
N ILE A 176 -26.95 16.45 -7.82
CA ILE A 176 -27.96 17.06 -6.94
C ILE A 176 -28.94 17.93 -7.75
N VAL A 177 -28.46 18.65 -8.78
CA VAL A 177 -29.34 19.43 -9.66
C VAL A 177 -30.24 18.53 -10.50
N TYR A 178 -29.71 17.42 -11.01
CA TYR A 178 -30.50 16.42 -11.73
C TYR A 178 -31.65 15.88 -10.86
N ILE A 179 -31.34 15.43 -9.64
CA ILE A 179 -32.34 14.85 -8.72
C ILE A 179 -33.36 15.91 -8.28
N ALA A 180 -32.92 17.14 -8.01
CA ALA A 180 -33.85 18.23 -7.70
C ALA A 180 -34.80 18.52 -8.89
N ALA A 181 -34.30 18.45 -10.12
CA ALA A 181 -35.11 18.69 -11.32
C ALA A 181 -36.08 17.54 -11.61
N SER A 182 -35.65 16.28 -11.47
CA SER A 182 -36.52 15.10 -11.67
C SER A 182 -37.68 15.10 -10.68
N VAL A 183 -37.44 15.37 -9.39
CA VAL A 183 -38.49 15.46 -8.37
C VAL A 183 -39.47 16.61 -8.67
N VAL A 184 -38.99 17.78 -9.11
CA VAL A 184 -39.89 18.88 -9.51
C VAL A 184 -40.75 18.49 -10.71
N ILE A 185 -40.17 17.82 -11.71
CA ILE A 185 -40.92 17.34 -12.89
C ILE A 185 -41.97 16.30 -12.48
N ALA A 186 -41.61 15.35 -11.61
CA ALA A 186 -42.52 14.37 -11.05
C ALA A 186 -43.72 15.07 -10.40
N CYS A 187 -43.43 16.06 -9.56
CA CYS A 187 -44.44 16.79 -8.79
C CYS A 187 -45.40 17.55 -9.70
N LEU A 188 -44.87 18.14 -10.78
CA LEU A 188 -45.68 18.85 -11.76
C LEU A 188 -46.59 17.91 -12.56
N PHE A 189 -46.11 16.72 -12.94
CA PHE A 189 -46.92 15.76 -13.69
C PHE A 189 -48.05 15.16 -12.87
N GLU A 190 -47.81 14.85 -11.61
CA GLU A 190 -48.86 14.40 -10.70
C GLU A 190 -49.85 15.53 -10.38
N PHE A 191 -49.35 16.75 -10.12
CA PHE A 191 -50.22 17.91 -9.85
C PHE A 191 -51.13 18.27 -11.05
N LEU A 192 -50.67 18.02 -12.27
CA LEU A 192 -51.44 18.25 -13.50
C LEU A 192 -52.31 17.05 -13.91
N ASP A 193 -52.37 16.00 -13.09
CA ASP A 193 -53.15 14.78 -13.34
C ASP A 193 -52.79 14.10 -14.68
N ILE A 194 -51.52 14.21 -15.09
CA ILE A 194 -51.02 13.64 -16.36
C ILE A 194 -50.69 12.15 -16.18
N ARG A 195 -50.09 11.81 -15.04
CA ARG A 195 -49.68 10.45 -14.68
C ARG A 195 -49.59 10.33 -13.16
N GLU A 196 -50.35 9.40 -12.60
CA GLU A 196 -50.31 9.07 -11.17
C GLU A 196 -49.09 8.20 -10.82
N ASN A 197 -48.67 8.24 -9.55
CA ASN A 197 -47.61 7.40 -8.95
C ASN A 197 -46.23 7.52 -9.62
N LEU A 198 -45.92 8.68 -10.19
CA LEU A 198 -44.63 8.95 -10.84
C LEU A 198 -43.51 9.22 -9.82
N MET A 199 -43.85 9.69 -8.62
CA MET A 199 -42.90 9.98 -7.55
C MET A 199 -42.10 8.76 -7.12
N ASP A 200 -42.75 7.63 -6.89
CA ASP A 200 -42.07 6.40 -6.45
C ASP A 200 -41.09 5.88 -7.50
N GLU A 201 -41.47 5.99 -8.78
CA GLU A 201 -40.61 5.62 -9.91
C GLU A 201 -39.39 6.54 -9.98
N ILE A 202 -39.58 7.86 -9.90
CA ILE A 202 -38.50 8.84 -9.97
C ILE A 202 -37.57 8.74 -8.75
N ALA A 203 -38.10 8.62 -7.53
CA ALA A 203 -37.30 8.46 -6.32
C ALA A 203 -36.45 7.18 -6.36
N SER A 204 -37.00 6.09 -6.90
CA SER A 204 -36.25 4.84 -7.08
C SER A 204 -35.12 4.99 -8.12
N ILE A 205 -35.38 5.69 -9.22
CA ILE A 205 -34.36 6.01 -10.23
C ILE A 205 -33.27 6.91 -9.64
N ASP A 206 -33.65 7.96 -8.93
CA ASP A 206 -32.71 8.92 -8.33
C ASP A 206 -31.84 8.25 -7.27
N THR A 207 -32.42 7.38 -6.44
CA THR A 207 -31.68 6.55 -5.48
C THR A 207 -30.66 5.64 -6.20
N LEU A 208 -31.07 5.00 -7.31
CA LEU A 208 -30.17 4.16 -8.11
C LEU A 208 -29.03 4.98 -8.73
N VAL A 209 -29.34 6.08 -9.39
CA VAL A 209 -28.37 6.97 -10.04
C VAL A 209 -27.37 7.49 -9.01
N TYR A 210 -27.85 7.89 -7.83
CA TYR A 210 -26.98 8.37 -6.77
C TYR A 210 -26.09 7.26 -6.18
N TYR A 211 -26.62 6.05 -6.00
CA TYR A 211 -25.81 4.91 -5.55
C TYR A 211 -24.71 4.56 -6.56
N LEU A 212 -25.03 4.49 -7.85
CA LEU A 212 -24.04 4.25 -8.91
C LEU A 212 -22.94 5.32 -8.91
N TYR A 213 -23.33 6.58 -8.67
CA TYR A 213 -22.39 7.67 -8.54
C TYR A 213 -21.45 7.52 -7.34
N LEU A 214 -21.97 7.22 -6.14
CA LEU A 214 -21.14 6.96 -4.96
C LEU A 214 -20.17 5.80 -5.19
N SER A 215 -20.67 4.71 -5.78
CA SER A 215 -19.85 3.56 -6.16
C SER A 215 -18.72 3.94 -7.12
N ALA A 216 -19.02 4.74 -8.15
CA ALA A 216 -18.01 5.21 -9.11
C ALA A 216 -16.93 6.10 -8.47
N ILE A 217 -17.31 7.00 -7.54
CA ILE A 217 -16.34 7.80 -6.78
C ILE A 217 -15.47 6.89 -5.93
N HIS A 218 -16.09 5.98 -5.17
CA HIS A 218 -15.37 5.08 -4.28
C HIS A 218 -14.34 4.26 -5.05
N HIS A 219 -14.75 3.62 -6.16
CA HIS A 219 -13.84 2.88 -7.02
C HIS A 219 -12.70 3.75 -7.58
N ARG A 220 -12.99 5.00 -7.96
CA ARG A 220 -11.96 5.93 -8.43
C ARG A 220 -10.94 6.25 -7.34
N GLU A 221 -11.39 6.53 -6.12
CA GLU A 221 -10.52 6.82 -4.97
C GLU A 221 -9.65 5.62 -4.60
N VAL A 222 -10.25 4.43 -4.51
CA VAL A 222 -9.51 3.18 -4.22
C VAL A 222 -8.49 2.90 -5.31
N SER A 223 -8.88 3.01 -6.59
CA SER A 223 -7.97 2.78 -7.72
C SER A 223 -6.81 3.77 -7.73
N GLN A 224 -7.04 5.02 -7.32
CA GLN A 224 -5.97 6.01 -7.24
C GLN A 224 -4.99 5.70 -6.11
N LYS A 225 -5.50 5.34 -4.93
CA LYS A 225 -4.66 4.90 -3.80
C LYS A 225 -3.80 3.70 -4.17
N LEU A 226 -4.35 2.73 -4.90
CA LEU A 226 -3.59 1.55 -5.36
C LEU A 226 -2.45 1.96 -6.32
N ARG A 227 -2.73 2.81 -7.32
CA ARG A 227 -1.69 3.31 -8.24
C ARG A 227 -0.57 4.06 -7.52
N ASP A 228 -0.93 4.89 -6.53
CA ASP A 228 0.04 5.64 -5.74
C ASP A 228 0.93 4.70 -4.90
N GLN A 229 0.34 3.62 -4.35
CA GLN A 229 1.08 2.57 -3.64
C GLN A 229 2.02 1.79 -4.55
N GLU A 230 1.56 1.37 -5.73
CA GLU A 230 2.39 0.69 -6.73
C GLU A 230 3.60 1.56 -7.14
N MET A 231 3.38 2.85 -7.40
CA MET A 231 4.44 3.78 -7.74
C MET A 231 5.48 3.93 -6.61
N MET A 232 5.04 3.96 -5.36
CA MET A 232 5.93 4.01 -4.20
C MET A 232 6.78 2.73 -4.05
N ILE A 233 6.18 1.56 -4.27
CA ILE A 233 6.88 0.27 -4.23
C ILE A 233 7.96 0.23 -5.32
N GLU A 234 7.62 0.59 -6.56
CA GLU A 234 8.58 0.60 -7.68
C GLU A 234 9.74 1.57 -7.42
N LYS A 235 9.45 2.76 -6.90
CA LYS A 235 10.48 3.73 -6.52
C LYS A 235 11.41 3.18 -5.44
N SER A 236 10.85 2.54 -4.41
CA SER A 236 11.65 1.92 -3.34
C SER A 236 12.52 0.79 -3.87
N ARG A 237 12.01 -0.03 -4.80
CA ARG A 237 12.77 -1.12 -5.43
C ARG A 237 13.93 -0.57 -6.26
N ALA A 238 13.69 0.48 -7.04
CA ALA A 238 14.75 1.15 -7.82
C ALA A 238 15.84 1.74 -6.91
N GLN A 239 15.47 2.37 -5.79
CA GLN A 239 16.42 2.89 -4.81
C GLN A 239 17.25 1.78 -4.15
N LEU A 240 16.62 0.66 -3.80
CA LEU A 240 17.31 -0.50 -3.24
C LEU A 240 18.32 -1.07 -4.25
N MET A 241 17.90 -1.26 -5.50
CA MET A 241 18.77 -1.74 -6.57
C MET A 241 19.95 -0.79 -6.80
N GLN A 242 19.71 0.52 -6.84
CA GLN A 242 20.76 1.52 -6.95
C GLN A 242 21.75 1.46 -5.77
N SER A 243 21.25 1.28 -4.54
CA SER A 243 22.08 1.17 -3.34
C SER A 243 22.92 -0.11 -3.37
N GLN A 244 22.34 -1.23 -3.80
CA GLN A 244 23.04 -2.50 -3.98
C GLN A 244 24.14 -2.38 -5.04
N LEU A 245 23.85 -1.73 -6.18
CA LEU A 245 24.85 -1.46 -7.21
C LEU A 245 26.00 -0.59 -6.70
N GLN A 246 25.70 0.45 -5.91
CA GLN A 246 26.74 1.29 -5.29
C GLN A 246 27.60 0.50 -4.30
N LEU A 247 26.99 -0.39 -3.50
CA LEU A 247 27.71 -1.28 -2.61
C LEU A 247 28.62 -2.23 -3.41
N MET A 248 28.12 -2.86 -4.47
CA MET A 248 28.91 -3.71 -5.36
C MET A 248 30.10 -2.95 -5.96
N GLN A 249 29.87 -1.74 -6.50
CA GLN A 249 30.94 -0.90 -7.05
C GLN A 249 32.00 -0.49 -6.01
N SER A 250 31.61 -0.35 -4.74
CA SER A 250 32.53 0.05 -3.67
C SER A 250 33.49 -1.05 -3.19
N GLN A 251 33.21 -2.33 -3.53
CA GLN A 251 34.01 -3.46 -3.09
C GLN A 251 35.26 -3.72 -3.96
N ILE A 252 35.35 -3.13 -5.15
CA ILE A 252 36.59 -3.10 -5.95
C ILE A 252 37.37 -1.84 -5.53
N GLN A 253 38.71 -1.89 -5.48
CA GLN A 253 39.57 -0.71 -5.27
C GLN A 253 40.05 -0.13 -6.62
N PRO A 254 39.30 0.77 -7.30
CA PRO A 254 39.67 1.31 -8.61
C PRO A 254 41.08 1.92 -8.65
N HIS A 255 41.50 2.54 -7.55
CA HIS A 255 42.83 3.13 -7.43
C HIS A 255 43.94 2.07 -7.47
N PHE A 256 43.75 0.91 -6.84
CA PHE A 256 44.71 -0.18 -6.92
C PHE A 256 44.81 -0.71 -8.35
N ILE A 257 43.66 -0.92 -9.01
CA ILE A 257 43.62 -1.36 -10.42
C ILE A 257 44.42 -0.40 -11.31
N PHE A 258 44.18 0.91 -11.18
CA PHE A 258 44.88 1.90 -11.98
C PHE A 258 46.39 1.92 -11.69
N ASN A 259 46.77 1.90 -10.42
CA ASN A 259 48.17 1.89 -10.02
C ASN A 259 48.91 0.64 -10.53
N SER A 260 48.30 -0.53 -10.37
CA SER A 260 48.88 -1.80 -10.82
C SER A 260 49.07 -1.82 -12.35
N LEU A 261 48.10 -1.30 -13.12
CA LEU A 261 48.26 -1.16 -14.58
C LEU A 261 49.36 -0.19 -14.97
N MET A 262 49.47 0.96 -14.29
CA MET A 262 50.56 1.92 -14.52
C MET A 262 51.93 1.33 -14.17
N ALA A 263 52.01 0.55 -13.10
CA ALA A 263 53.23 -0.13 -12.68
C ALA A 263 53.66 -1.22 -13.67
N ILE A 264 52.70 -2.02 -14.16
CA ILE A 264 52.92 -3.01 -15.24
C ILE A 264 53.38 -2.29 -16.53
N GLN A 265 52.76 -1.16 -16.89
CA GLN A 265 53.16 -0.36 -18.04
C GLN A 265 54.62 0.11 -17.92
N ALA A 266 55.04 0.56 -16.74
CA ALA A 266 56.43 0.95 -16.49
C ALA A 266 57.39 -0.25 -16.59
N GLN A 267 56.99 -1.42 -16.11
CA GLN A 267 57.77 -2.65 -16.23
C GLN A 267 57.97 -3.11 -17.68
N CYS A 268 57.04 -2.83 -18.59
CA CYS A 268 57.23 -3.12 -20.03
C CYS A 268 58.50 -2.48 -20.59
N ILE A 269 58.97 -1.38 -20.00
CA ILE A 269 60.19 -0.67 -20.40
C ILE A 269 61.37 -1.10 -19.51
N LEU A 270 61.16 -1.17 -18.19
CA LEU A 270 62.25 -1.32 -17.22
C LEU A 270 62.62 -2.78 -16.93
N ASN A 271 61.67 -3.71 -16.95
CA ASN A 271 61.85 -5.13 -16.62
C ASN A 271 60.90 -6.03 -17.44
N PRO A 272 61.09 -6.14 -18.78
CA PRO A 272 60.14 -6.83 -19.66
C PRO A 272 59.89 -8.29 -19.27
N ASP A 273 60.90 -8.99 -18.75
CA ASP A 273 60.83 -10.40 -18.37
C ASP A 273 59.85 -10.66 -17.21
N LYS A 274 59.52 -9.63 -16.40
CA LYS A 274 58.59 -9.74 -15.25
C LYS A 274 57.14 -9.39 -15.61
N VAL A 275 56.89 -8.85 -16.81
CA VAL A 275 55.57 -8.37 -17.22
C VAL A 275 54.55 -9.51 -17.31
N TYR A 276 54.95 -10.65 -17.86
CA TYR A 276 54.06 -11.81 -18.00
C TYR A 276 53.50 -12.26 -16.64
N ASN A 277 54.36 -12.40 -15.64
CA ASN A 277 53.95 -12.79 -14.28
C ASN A 277 53.06 -11.71 -13.64
N SER A 278 53.39 -10.43 -13.83
CA SER A 278 52.61 -9.33 -13.25
C SER A 278 51.21 -9.21 -13.87
N ILE A 279 51.05 -9.53 -15.15
CA ILE A 279 49.73 -9.66 -15.80
C ILE A 279 48.96 -10.85 -15.21
N GLY A 280 49.65 -11.97 -14.97
CA GLY A 280 49.08 -13.14 -14.29
C GLY A 280 48.56 -12.81 -12.89
N ASP A 281 49.40 -12.19 -12.06
CA ASP A 281 49.05 -11.74 -10.71
C ASP A 281 47.86 -10.75 -10.74
N PHE A 282 47.83 -9.84 -11.71
CA PHE A 282 46.72 -8.90 -11.90
C PHE A 282 45.40 -9.59 -12.27
N ALA A 283 45.45 -10.56 -13.18
CA ALA A 283 44.28 -11.36 -13.56
C ALA A 283 43.79 -12.24 -12.40
N GLY A 284 44.71 -12.83 -11.63
CA GLY A 284 44.42 -13.61 -10.43
C GLY A 284 43.71 -12.77 -9.36
N TYR A 285 44.26 -11.60 -9.04
CA TYR A 285 43.64 -10.65 -8.10
C TYR A 285 42.22 -10.25 -8.52
N LEU A 286 42.02 -9.91 -9.80
CA LEU A 286 40.70 -9.52 -10.32
C LEU A 286 39.69 -10.67 -10.24
N ARG A 287 40.09 -11.87 -10.63
CA ARG A 287 39.23 -13.06 -10.56
C ARG A 287 38.81 -13.35 -9.12
N ALA A 288 39.77 -13.37 -8.20
CA ALA A 288 39.51 -13.61 -6.77
C ALA A 288 38.49 -12.62 -6.18
N ASN A 289 38.65 -11.33 -6.50
CA ASN A 289 37.73 -10.29 -6.03
C ASN A 289 36.32 -10.41 -6.65
N LEU A 290 36.21 -10.77 -7.93
CA LEU A 290 34.91 -10.94 -8.60
C LEU A 290 34.18 -12.22 -8.15
N ASP A 291 34.90 -13.32 -7.97
CA ASP A 291 34.33 -14.58 -7.51
C ASP A 291 33.78 -14.43 -6.07
N ALA A 292 34.51 -13.73 -5.20
CA ALA A 292 34.09 -13.47 -3.83
C ALA A 292 32.98 -12.41 -3.67
N MET A 293 32.63 -11.66 -4.73
CA MET A 293 31.44 -10.79 -4.75
C MET A 293 30.15 -11.58 -5.00
N SER A 294 30.28 -12.77 -5.57
CA SER A 294 29.16 -13.57 -6.04
C SER A 294 28.72 -14.62 -5.01
N ASP A 295 29.60 -14.97 -4.07
CA ASP A 295 29.38 -16.10 -3.17
C ASP A 295 30.18 -16.00 -1.85
N THR A 296 29.58 -16.47 -0.75
CA THR A 296 30.20 -16.62 0.59
C THR A 296 30.78 -18.02 0.82
N ARG A 297 31.00 -18.79 -0.26
CA ARG A 297 31.59 -20.13 -0.22
C ARG A 297 32.92 -20.17 0.55
N LEU A 298 33.13 -21.30 1.22
CA LEU A 298 34.41 -21.68 1.77
C LEU A 298 35.36 -22.05 0.64
N ILE A 299 36.59 -21.53 0.70
CA ILE A 299 37.69 -21.88 -0.19
C ILE A 299 38.85 -22.45 0.63
N PRO A 300 39.73 -23.28 0.03
CA PRO A 300 40.97 -23.68 0.66
C PRO A 300 41.85 -22.48 0.97
N PHE A 301 42.55 -22.49 2.10
CA PHE A 301 43.52 -21.44 2.44
C PHE A 301 44.63 -21.32 1.41
N SER A 302 45.04 -22.41 0.77
CA SER A 302 45.97 -22.38 -0.36
C SER A 302 45.49 -21.46 -1.49
N GLN A 303 44.18 -21.44 -1.78
CA GLN A 303 43.60 -20.53 -2.78
C GLN A 303 43.60 -19.07 -2.30
N GLU A 304 43.24 -18.81 -1.03
CA GLU A 304 43.32 -17.47 -0.45
C GLU A 304 44.77 -16.95 -0.42
N LEU A 305 45.74 -17.83 -0.13
CA LEU A 305 47.16 -17.53 -0.10
C LEU A 305 47.69 -17.16 -1.50
N GLU A 306 47.28 -17.88 -2.55
CA GLU A 306 47.62 -17.53 -3.94
C GLU A 306 47.11 -16.12 -4.32
N ASN A 307 45.88 -15.78 -3.90
CA ASN A 307 45.30 -14.47 -4.11
C ASN A 307 46.08 -13.37 -3.37
N ILE A 308 46.47 -13.63 -2.12
CA ILE A 308 47.30 -12.75 -1.31
C ILE A 308 48.68 -12.53 -1.94
N GLN A 309 49.31 -13.60 -2.43
CA GLN A 309 50.61 -13.53 -3.09
C GLN A 309 50.52 -12.69 -4.37
N SER A 310 49.50 -12.91 -5.18
CA SER A 310 49.23 -12.12 -6.39
C SER A 310 49.08 -10.63 -6.05
N TYR A 311 48.30 -10.30 -5.00
CA TYR A 311 48.15 -8.92 -4.52
C TYR A 311 49.49 -8.32 -4.06
N LEU A 312 50.24 -9.02 -3.20
CA LEU A 312 51.49 -8.52 -2.63
C LEU A 312 52.59 -8.38 -3.69
N ASN A 313 52.62 -9.25 -4.70
CA ASN A 313 53.55 -9.12 -5.82
C ASN A 313 53.30 -7.83 -6.60
N LEU A 314 52.03 -7.49 -6.88
CA LEU A 314 51.66 -6.24 -7.53
C LEU A 314 52.03 -5.01 -6.69
N GLU A 315 51.76 -5.05 -5.38
CA GLU A 315 52.14 -3.96 -4.48
C GLU A 315 53.66 -3.82 -4.33
N LYS A 316 54.43 -4.91 -4.40
CA LYS A 316 55.90 -4.85 -4.45
C LYS A 316 56.40 -4.10 -5.68
N ILE A 317 55.66 -4.08 -6.79
CA ILE A 317 56.03 -3.23 -7.94
C ILE A 317 55.85 -1.75 -7.58
N ASN A 318 54.77 -1.41 -6.88
CA ASN A 318 54.45 -0.04 -6.48
C ASN A 318 55.39 0.50 -5.39
N TYR A 319 55.71 -0.32 -4.39
CA TYR A 319 56.50 0.09 -3.22
C TYR A 319 57.99 -0.29 -3.32
N GLY A 320 58.37 -1.17 -4.23
CA GLY A 320 59.74 -1.64 -4.39
C GLY A 320 60.27 -2.28 -3.11
N ASP A 321 61.53 -1.98 -2.77
CA ASP A 321 62.23 -2.53 -1.59
C ASP A 321 61.63 -2.07 -0.25
N ARG A 322 60.67 -1.12 -0.27
CA ARG A 322 59.96 -0.67 0.94
C ARG A 322 58.92 -1.68 1.44
N LEU A 323 58.50 -2.64 0.62
CA LEU A 323 57.55 -3.67 1.05
C LEU A 323 58.26 -5.03 1.15
N GLN A 324 58.54 -5.44 2.39
CA GLN A 324 59.05 -6.77 2.69
C GLN A 324 57.89 -7.67 3.13
N VAL A 325 57.93 -8.93 2.72
CA VAL A 325 56.88 -9.91 3.03
C VAL A 325 57.54 -11.22 3.44
N GLU A 326 57.12 -11.75 4.57
CA GLU A 326 57.53 -13.04 5.10
C GLU A 326 56.29 -13.94 5.30
N TYR A 327 56.44 -15.21 4.92
CA TYR A 327 55.40 -16.22 5.05
C TYR A 327 55.90 -17.31 6.00
N ASP A 328 55.17 -17.51 7.09
CA ASP A 328 55.48 -18.46 8.15
C ASP A 328 54.28 -19.40 8.34
N ILE A 329 54.10 -20.28 7.35
CA ILE A 329 52.91 -21.11 7.20
C ILE A 329 53.20 -22.50 7.79
N ASP A 330 52.67 -22.77 8.97
CA ASP A 330 52.80 -24.07 9.65
C ASP A 330 51.70 -25.05 9.18
N VAL A 331 50.50 -24.53 8.90
CA VAL A 331 49.35 -25.29 8.39
C VAL A 331 48.71 -24.52 7.23
N ASP A 332 48.42 -25.22 6.14
CA ASP A 332 47.75 -24.67 4.95
C ASP A 332 46.49 -25.45 4.50
N ASP A 333 46.27 -26.65 5.04
CA ASP A 333 45.11 -27.50 4.72
C ASP A 333 43.91 -27.17 5.61
N PHE A 334 43.23 -26.07 5.31
CA PHE A 334 41.97 -25.70 5.94
C PHE A 334 41.10 -24.83 5.04
N MET A 335 39.82 -24.75 5.38
CA MET A 335 38.82 -24.00 4.64
C MET A 335 38.45 -22.72 5.38
N LEU A 336 38.28 -21.62 4.64
CA LEU A 336 37.81 -20.34 5.16
C LEU A 336 36.96 -19.61 4.11
N PRO A 337 36.11 -18.64 4.49
CA PRO A 337 35.34 -17.88 3.52
C PRO A 337 36.30 -17.07 2.67
N ALA A 338 36.04 -16.98 1.36
CA ALA A 338 36.88 -16.19 0.46
C ALA A 338 37.03 -14.73 0.95
N LEU A 339 38.20 -14.13 0.68
CA LEU A 339 38.53 -12.76 1.09
C LEU A 339 38.37 -12.52 2.60
N THR A 340 38.88 -13.45 3.41
CA THR A 340 38.92 -13.32 4.88
C THR A 340 40.26 -12.77 5.34
N VAL A 341 41.36 -13.28 4.77
CA VAL A 341 42.72 -12.88 5.15
C VAL A 341 43.19 -11.75 4.26
N GLN A 342 42.85 -11.78 2.97
CA GLN A 342 43.27 -10.76 2.00
C GLN A 342 42.96 -9.31 2.44
N PRO A 343 41.75 -8.97 2.94
CA PRO A 343 41.48 -7.58 3.38
C PRO A 343 42.34 -7.11 4.56
N LEU A 344 42.84 -8.04 5.38
CA LEU A 344 43.74 -7.72 6.49
C LEU A 344 45.14 -7.40 5.96
N VAL A 345 45.61 -8.17 4.97
CA VAL A 345 46.87 -7.92 4.26
C VAL A 345 46.82 -6.59 3.49
N GLU A 346 45.71 -6.31 2.78
CA GLU A 346 45.52 -5.02 2.10
C GLU A 346 45.57 -3.83 3.08
N ASN A 347 44.99 -4.02 4.28
CA ASN A 347 45.07 -3.01 5.33
C ASN A 347 46.49 -2.84 5.88
N ALA A 348 47.25 -3.92 6.07
CA ALA A 348 48.65 -3.87 6.50
C ALA A 348 49.53 -3.12 5.48
N VAL A 349 49.39 -3.40 4.18
CA VAL A 349 50.11 -2.66 3.14
C VAL A 349 49.72 -1.18 3.14
N ARG A 350 48.42 -0.88 3.06
CA ARG A 350 47.96 0.50 2.84
C ARG A 350 48.15 1.40 4.04
N HIS A 351 47.93 0.90 5.25
CA HIS A 351 47.92 1.70 6.47
C HIS A 351 49.17 1.48 7.32
N GLY A 352 49.78 0.30 7.28
CA GLY A 352 51.05 0.02 7.94
C GLY A 352 52.21 0.58 7.12
N ILE A 353 52.40 0.04 5.92
CA ILE A 353 53.59 0.28 5.09
C ILE A 353 53.52 1.59 4.29
N GLY A 354 52.38 1.85 3.63
CA GLY A 354 52.18 3.02 2.77
C GLY A 354 52.59 4.36 3.40
N PRO A 355 52.13 4.67 4.64
CA PRO A 355 52.48 5.91 5.35
C PRO A 355 53.89 5.88 5.97
N HIS A 356 54.54 4.72 6.09
CA HIS A 356 55.85 4.59 6.72
C HIS A 356 56.96 4.78 5.69
N GLU A 357 57.63 5.94 5.72
CA GLU A 357 58.63 6.33 4.71
C GLU A 357 59.76 5.30 4.52
N LYS A 358 60.18 4.64 5.60
CA LYS A 358 61.24 3.61 5.55
C LYS A 358 60.78 2.28 4.95
N GLY A 359 59.50 2.12 4.66
CA GLY A 359 58.92 0.81 4.32
C GLY A 359 58.73 -0.07 5.56
N GLY A 360 58.43 -1.35 5.38
CA GLY A 360 58.28 -2.27 6.49
C GLY A 360 58.02 -3.71 6.04
N LEU A 361 57.83 -4.56 7.03
CA LEU A 361 57.63 -5.99 6.93
C LEU A 361 56.17 -6.34 7.22
N ILE A 362 55.60 -7.16 6.35
CA ILE A 362 54.36 -7.88 6.60
C ILE A 362 54.69 -9.36 6.82
N VAL A 363 54.26 -9.91 7.95
CA VAL A 363 54.37 -11.33 8.27
C VAL A 363 52.98 -11.94 8.20
N LEU A 364 52.80 -12.93 7.31
CA LEU A 364 51.62 -13.80 7.29
C LEU A 364 52.00 -15.15 7.88
N ALA A 365 51.38 -15.52 8.99
CA ALA A 365 51.65 -16.78 9.67
C ALA A 365 50.37 -17.59 9.89
N THR A 366 50.51 -18.91 9.89
CA THR A 366 49.45 -19.83 10.34
C THR A 366 50.00 -20.72 11.45
N ARG A 367 49.16 -21.05 12.43
CA ARG A 367 49.51 -21.92 13.57
C ARG A 367 48.38 -22.87 13.89
N ASP A 368 48.76 -24.09 14.27
CA ASP A 368 47.86 -25.06 14.86
C ASP A 368 47.80 -24.88 16.38
N ASP A 369 46.61 -24.59 16.93
CA ASP A 369 46.37 -24.46 18.38
C ASP A 369 45.50 -25.61 18.92
N GLY A 370 45.53 -26.77 18.27
CA GLY A 370 44.73 -27.94 18.62
C GLY A 370 43.29 -27.84 18.13
N ASP A 371 42.47 -27.04 18.81
CA ASP A 371 41.02 -26.90 18.53
C ASP A 371 40.71 -25.87 17.42
N SER A 372 41.67 -25.01 17.13
CA SER A 372 41.56 -23.96 16.11
C SER A 372 42.84 -23.81 15.30
N ILE A 373 42.70 -23.23 14.11
CA ILE A 373 43.79 -22.74 13.28
C ILE A 373 43.82 -21.22 13.44
N ILE A 374 44.98 -20.70 13.77
CA ILE A 374 45.19 -19.27 13.96
C ILE A 374 45.89 -18.73 12.72
N VAL A 375 45.29 -17.74 12.07
CA VAL A 375 45.91 -16.98 10.97
C VAL A 375 46.28 -15.59 11.49
N ILE A 376 47.54 -15.22 11.34
CA ILE A 376 48.12 -13.99 11.90
C ILE A 376 48.67 -13.14 10.76
N VAL A 377 48.23 -11.90 10.67
CA VAL A 377 48.80 -10.88 9.78
C VAL A 377 49.39 -9.78 10.63
N THR A 378 50.71 -9.63 10.63
CA THR A 378 51.41 -8.61 11.40
C THR A 378 52.14 -7.64 10.49
N ASP A 379 52.02 -6.34 10.75
CA ASP A 379 52.81 -5.28 10.15
C ASP A 379 53.66 -4.58 11.22
N ASP A 380 54.85 -4.11 10.84
CA ASP A 380 55.74 -3.29 11.69
C ASP A 380 55.67 -1.78 11.35
N GLY A 381 54.59 -1.38 10.67
CA GLY A 381 54.42 -0.03 10.14
C GLY A 381 54.07 1.01 11.19
N SER A 382 53.63 2.19 10.72
CA SER A 382 53.40 3.36 11.59
C SER A 382 52.25 3.23 12.62
N GLY A 383 51.52 2.10 12.64
CA GLY A 383 50.42 1.84 13.57
C GLY A 383 49.21 2.77 13.39
N ALA A 384 48.17 2.61 14.22
CA ALA A 384 46.93 3.40 14.14
C ALA A 384 47.07 4.85 14.66
N SER A 385 48.20 5.22 15.25
CA SER A 385 48.48 6.52 15.87
C SER A 385 48.65 7.68 14.87
N SER A 386 48.83 7.38 13.57
CA SER A 386 49.00 8.37 12.50
C SER A 386 47.76 8.54 11.58
N MET A 387 46.65 7.82 11.83
CA MET A 387 45.52 7.75 10.91
C MET A 387 44.50 8.89 11.08
N THR A 388 44.05 9.47 9.97
CA THR A 388 42.95 10.46 9.98
C THR A 388 41.59 9.82 10.29
N GLN A 389 40.64 10.59 10.82
CA GLN A 389 39.30 10.12 11.23
C GLN A 389 38.53 9.41 10.08
N GLN A 390 38.76 9.84 8.84
CA GLN A 390 38.17 9.25 7.63
C GLN A 390 38.84 7.93 7.22
N GLN A 391 40.15 7.77 7.44
CA GLN A 391 40.87 6.50 7.24
C GLN A 391 40.45 5.46 8.29
N ASN A 392 40.20 5.88 9.54
CA ASN A 392 39.63 5.00 10.58
C ASN A 392 38.23 4.48 10.22
N LYS A 393 37.36 5.33 9.65
CA LYS A 393 36.02 4.92 9.21
C LYS A 393 36.07 3.89 8.08
N ARG A 394 36.98 4.02 7.11
CA ARG A 394 37.18 3.05 6.01
C ARG A 394 37.83 1.75 6.48
N ARG A 395 38.79 1.80 7.41
CA ARG A 395 39.38 0.61 8.07
C ARG A 395 38.31 -0.19 8.81
N GLY A 396 37.34 0.48 9.43
CA GLY A 396 36.18 -0.14 10.07
C GLY A 396 35.26 -0.93 9.13
N ILE A 397 35.10 -0.51 7.87
CA ILE A 397 34.23 -1.20 6.89
C ILE A 397 34.85 -2.53 6.45
N GLY A 398 36.15 -2.56 6.14
CA GLY A 398 36.84 -3.79 5.74
C GLY A 398 36.86 -4.84 6.85
N LEU A 399 37.14 -4.42 8.09
CA LEU A 399 37.11 -5.31 9.25
C LEU A 399 35.70 -5.78 9.60
N ALA A 400 34.69 -4.90 9.48
CA ALA A 400 33.29 -5.28 9.69
C ALA A 400 32.83 -6.35 8.69
N ASN A 401 33.29 -6.27 7.44
CA ASN A 401 32.98 -7.28 6.43
C ASN A 401 33.61 -8.64 6.76
N VAL A 402 34.89 -8.67 7.18
CA VAL A 402 35.55 -9.92 7.62
C VAL A 402 34.85 -10.51 8.84
N ARG A 403 34.51 -9.70 9.85
CA ARG A 403 33.74 -10.14 11.03
C ARG A 403 32.38 -10.71 10.66
N ASN A 404 31.63 -10.01 9.80
CA ASN A 404 30.32 -10.48 9.37
C ASN A 404 30.41 -11.80 8.60
N ARG A 405 31.40 -11.99 7.72
CA ARG A 405 31.60 -13.25 6.99
C ARG A 405 31.92 -14.40 7.94
N LEU A 406 32.84 -14.21 8.88
CA LEU A 406 33.17 -15.21 9.89
C LEU A 406 31.98 -15.53 10.82
N ALA A 407 31.15 -14.53 11.13
CA ALA A 407 29.95 -14.71 11.96
C ALA A 407 28.83 -15.46 11.22
N ILE A 408 28.58 -15.15 9.94
CA ILE A 408 27.55 -15.83 9.12
C ILE A 408 27.89 -17.31 8.94
N THR A 409 29.16 -17.60 8.64
CA THR A 409 29.66 -18.96 8.44
C THR A 409 29.88 -19.71 9.76
N LYS A 410 29.86 -19.02 10.91
CA LYS A 410 30.05 -19.56 12.27
C LYS A 410 31.38 -20.31 12.49
N ILE A 411 32.34 -20.14 11.60
CA ILE A 411 33.61 -20.89 11.65
C ILE A 411 34.72 -20.17 12.40
N GLY A 412 34.54 -18.90 12.79
CA GLY A 412 35.64 -18.17 13.42
C GLY A 412 35.34 -16.77 13.93
N SER A 413 36.41 -16.09 14.34
CA SER A 413 36.40 -14.70 14.81
C SER A 413 37.70 -13.99 14.42
N VAL A 414 37.69 -12.65 14.44
CA VAL A 414 38.88 -11.84 14.13
C VAL A 414 39.06 -10.70 15.12
N ASP A 415 40.28 -10.64 15.65
CA ASP A 415 40.74 -9.63 16.59
C ASP A 415 41.88 -8.81 16.00
N ILE A 416 41.98 -7.56 16.43
CA ILE A 416 43.08 -6.66 16.07
C ILE A 416 43.78 -6.23 17.34
N ILE A 417 45.07 -6.49 17.40
CA ILE A 417 45.98 -6.15 18.47
C ILE A 417 46.90 -5.03 17.96
N GLN A 418 46.90 -3.90 18.66
CA GLN A 418 47.84 -2.82 18.36
C GLN A 418 49.19 -3.13 19.00
N LEU A 419 50.28 -3.07 18.23
CA LEU A 419 51.64 -3.26 18.73
C LEU A 419 52.32 -1.90 18.93
N ASP A 420 53.45 -1.90 19.64
CA ASP A 420 54.29 -0.70 19.83
C ASP A 420 54.81 -0.16 18.49
N SER A 421 55.07 -1.07 17.53
CA SER A 421 55.34 -0.78 16.13
C SER A 421 54.40 -1.63 15.26
N GLY A 422 53.39 -0.98 14.67
CA GLY A 422 52.46 -1.60 13.73
C GLY A 422 51.22 -2.27 14.35
N THR A 423 50.64 -3.23 13.63
CA THR A 423 49.37 -3.90 14.01
C THR A 423 49.49 -5.41 13.79
N SER A 424 48.87 -6.22 14.64
CA SER A 424 48.64 -7.64 14.41
C SER A 424 47.15 -7.94 14.33
N ALA A 425 46.71 -8.58 13.25
CA ALA A 425 45.35 -9.09 13.10
C ALA A 425 45.37 -10.61 13.23
N VAL A 426 44.52 -11.14 14.10
CA VAL A 426 44.48 -12.57 14.46
C VAL A 426 43.10 -13.11 14.15
N ILE A 427 43.04 -14.10 13.26
CA ILE A 427 41.81 -14.84 12.92
C ILE A 427 41.89 -16.20 13.58
N HIS A 428 40.85 -16.58 14.32
CA HIS A 428 40.68 -17.92 14.86
C HIS A 428 39.66 -18.68 14.02
N ILE A 429 40.06 -19.80 13.41
CA ILE A 429 39.18 -20.69 12.62
C ILE A 429 39.04 -22.02 13.34
N LYS A 430 37.82 -22.49 13.58
CA LYS A 430 37.54 -23.76 14.25
C LYS A 430 37.80 -24.94 13.31
N LYS A 431 38.45 -25.99 13.79
CA LYS A 431 38.71 -27.20 12.99
C LYS A 431 37.52 -28.14 12.85
N ASN A 432 36.69 -28.24 13.89
CA ASN A 432 35.47 -29.03 13.89
C ASN A 432 34.27 -28.10 13.82
N ILE A 433 33.62 -28.05 12.67
CA ILE A 433 32.23 -27.58 12.57
C ILE A 433 31.39 -28.74 13.08
N GLU A 434 31.13 -28.81 14.39
CA GLU A 434 30.08 -29.70 14.90
C GLU A 434 28.74 -29.27 14.31
N GLY A 435 28.27 -30.03 13.31
CA GLY A 435 26.90 -30.00 12.80
C GLY A 435 26.67 -29.18 11.52
N SER A 436 26.91 -29.78 10.37
CA SER A 436 26.22 -29.43 9.12
C SER A 436 26.01 -30.68 8.26
N GLU A 437 25.19 -31.61 8.74
CA GLU A 437 24.53 -32.62 7.89
C GLU A 437 23.24 -32.09 7.24
N ASP A 438 22.91 -30.79 7.39
CA ASP A 438 21.60 -30.24 6.98
C ASP A 438 21.69 -28.97 6.10
N ASP A 439 22.55 -28.93 5.07
CA ASP A 439 22.51 -27.79 4.11
C ASP A 439 22.79 -28.18 2.65
N ASP A 440 22.35 -29.37 2.24
CA ASP A 440 22.25 -29.77 0.82
C ASP A 440 21.05 -29.11 0.09
N ASN A 441 20.46 -28.03 0.64
CA ASN A 441 19.19 -27.48 0.15
C ASN A 441 19.16 -25.96 -0.06
N ILE A 442 20.27 -25.35 -0.48
CA ILE A 442 20.28 -23.97 -1.00
C ILE A 442 21.06 -23.91 -2.32
N ILE A 443 20.63 -24.69 -3.32
CA ILE A 443 20.87 -24.38 -4.73
C ILE A 443 19.58 -24.68 -5.50
N SER A 444 18.73 -23.66 -5.65
CA SER A 444 17.76 -23.54 -6.75
C SER A 444 17.45 -22.09 -7.04
#